data_AF-X1TEW5-F1
#
_entry.id   AF-X1TEW5-F1
#
_cell.length_a   1.000
_cell.length_b   1.000
_cell.length_c   1.000
_cell.angle_alpha   90.00
_cell.angle_beta   90.00
_cell.angle_gamma   90.00
#
_symmetry.space_group_name_H-M   'P 1'
#
loop_
_entity.id
_entity.type
_entity.pdbx_description
1 polymer ?
#
loop_
_entity_poly.entity_id
_entity_poly.type
_entity_poly.pdbx_seq_one_letter_code
_entity_poly.pdbx_strand_id
1 'polypeptide(L)' 'AIITGFCCTMDTFVMPEEVTGYVWEDLDQLEALWPVRAPGIHVNALQAFDSALRIKGLADIVIPIHEPMFEKVEKIPE' A
#
# COMPACT_ATOMS: atom_id res chain seq x y z
N ALA A 1 8.49 12.22 0.07
CA ALA A 1 8.59 10.76 -0.08
C ALA A 1 8.78 10.10 1.29
N ILE A 2 8.23 8.89 1.51
CA ILE A 2 8.40 8.09 2.72
C ILE A 2 8.76 6.64 2.34
N ILE A 3 9.79 6.08 2.96
CA ILE A 3 10.06 4.64 2.98
C ILE A 3 9.34 4.06 4.20
N THR A 4 8.49 3.04 4.01
CA THR A 4 7.45 2.68 4.99
C THR A 4 7.96 2.14 6.33
N GLY A 5 9.14 1.53 6.37
CA GLY A 5 9.75 1.00 7.60
C GLY A 5 9.07 -0.24 8.19
N PHE A 6 8.03 -0.78 7.54
CA PHE A 6 7.36 -2.02 7.90
C PHE A 6 7.04 -2.85 6.65
N CYS A 7 6.93 -4.17 6.81
CA CYS A 7 6.63 -5.11 5.72
C CYS A 7 5.33 -4.72 5.02
N CYS A 8 5.41 -4.22 3.79
CA CYS A 8 4.27 -3.91 2.94
C CYS A 8 4.69 -3.80 1.46
N THR A 9 3.72 -3.93 0.57
CA THR A 9 3.82 -3.74 -0.89
C THR A 9 2.91 -2.59 -1.33
N MET A 10 2.92 -2.23 -2.61
CA MET A 10 2.00 -1.25 -3.18
C MET A 10 0.54 -1.65 -3.05
N ASP A 11 0.24 -2.95 -3.04
CA ASP A 11 -1.07 -3.49 -2.71
C ASP A 11 -1.51 -3.19 -1.28
N THR A 12 -0.69 -2.55 -0.43
CA THR A 12 -1.17 -2.00 0.85
C THR A 12 -1.84 -0.63 0.67
N PHE A 13 -1.43 0.12 -0.36
CA PHE A 13 -1.78 1.53 -0.56
C PHE A 13 -2.66 1.79 -1.78
N VAL A 14 -2.67 0.93 -2.80
CA VAL A 14 -3.39 1.14 -4.07
C VAL A 14 -4.30 -0.04 -4.35
N MET A 15 -5.57 0.20 -4.70
CA MET A 15 -6.48 -0.91 -5.03
C MET A 15 -5.98 -1.64 -6.28
N PRO A 16 -5.98 -2.99 -6.31
CA PRO A 16 -5.70 -3.70 -7.55
C PRO A 16 -6.75 -3.38 -8.60
N GLU A 17 -6.35 -3.35 -9.87
CA GLU A 17 -7.24 -3.09 -11.02
C GLU A 17 -8.31 -4.16 -11.19
N GLU A 18 -8.09 -5.36 -10.65
CA GLU A 18 -9.04 -6.47 -10.70
C GLU A 18 -9.00 -7.27 -9.40
N VAL A 19 -10.18 -7.69 -8.91
CA VAL A 19 -10.30 -8.58 -7.75
C VAL A 19 -10.99 -9.87 -8.19
N THR A 20 -10.21 -10.94 -8.35
CA THR A 20 -10.73 -12.24 -8.79
C THR A 20 -11.89 -12.72 -7.92
N GLY A 21 -13.02 -13.03 -8.55
CA GLY A 21 -14.23 -13.53 -7.88
C GLY A 21 -15.19 -12.45 -7.36
N TYR A 22 -14.88 -11.18 -7.60
CA TYR A 22 -15.76 -10.06 -7.27
C TYR A 22 -15.92 -9.14 -8.49
N VAL A 23 -17.16 -8.75 -8.78
CA VAL A 23 -17.45 -7.72 -9.79
C VAL A 23 -17.76 -6.44 -9.02
N TRP A 24 -16.78 -5.57 -8.90
CA TRP A 24 -16.98 -4.23 -8.36
C TRP A 24 -17.15 -3.29 -9.55
N GLU A 25 -18.34 -2.71 -9.70
CA GLU A 25 -18.63 -1.78 -10.81
C GLU A 25 -17.81 -0.50 -10.72
N ASP A 26 -17.31 -0.16 -9.52
CA ASP A 26 -16.54 1.05 -9.26
C ASP A 26 -15.47 0.79 -8.19
N LEU A 27 -14.24 0.50 -8.62
CA LEU A 27 -13.09 0.28 -7.73
C LEU A 27 -12.62 1.59 -7.06
N ASP A 28 -12.86 2.74 -7.70
CA ASP A 28 -12.48 4.05 -7.16
C ASP A 28 -13.31 4.38 -5.91
N GLN A 29 -14.62 4.07 -5.94
CA GLN A 29 -15.47 4.18 -4.76
C GLN A 29 -15.03 3.25 -3.63
N LEU A 30 -14.62 2.03 -3.96
CA LEU A 30 -14.12 1.08 -2.97
C LEU A 30 -12.81 1.56 -2.35
N GLU A 31 -11.91 2.14 -3.14
CA GLU A 31 -10.68 2.75 -2.62
C GLU A 31 -10.97 3.97 -1.74
N ALA A 32 -11.99 4.77 -2.05
CA ALA A 32 -12.40 5.87 -1.19
C ALA A 32 -12.93 5.39 0.18
N LEU A 33 -13.65 4.26 0.22
CA LEU A 33 -14.15 3.66 1.46
C LEU A 33 -13.06 2.89 2.22
N TRP A 34 -12.18 2.22 1.49
CA TRP A 34 -11.06 1.42 2.00
C TRP A 34 -9.73 1.91 1.40
N PRO A 35 -9.21 3.06 1.89
CA PRO A 35 -8.05 3.71 1.29
C PRO A 35 -6.76 2.93 1.44
N VAL A 36 -6.66 2.02 2.40
CA VAL A 36 -5.51 1.15 2.59
C VAL A 36 -5.97 -0.23 3.04
N ARG A 37 -5.07 -1.21 2.96
CA ARG A 37 -5.24 -2.54 3.58
C ARG A 37 -4.21 -2.72 4.69
N ALA A 38 -4.52 -3.57 5.67
CA ALA A 38 -3.52 -3.97 6.64
C ALA A 38 -2.42 -4.77 5.91
N PRO A 39 -1.13 -4.51 6.15
CA PRO A 39 -0.06 -5.32 5.58
C PRO A 39 -0.23 -6.80 5.93
N GLY A 40 0.04 -7.73 5.00
CA GLY A 40 -0.25 -9.16 5.20
C GLY A 40 0.49 -9.82 6.36
N ILE A 41 1.65 -9.28 6.76
CA ILE A 41 2.43 -9.75 7.91
C ILE A 41 2.47 -8.64 8.96
N HIS A 42 1.85 -8.88 10.11
CA HIS A 42 1.78 -7.92 11.22
C HIS A 42 1.63 -8.65 12.56
N VAL A 43 2.07 -8.00 13.64
CA VAL A 43 1.79 -8.44 15.01
C VAL A 43 0.47 -7.86 15.54
N ASN A 44 0.03 -6.74 14.97
CA ASN A 44 -1.22 -6.06 15.32
C ASN A 44 -1.83 -5.45 14.05
N ALA A 45 -2.96 -6.00 13.62
CA ALA A 45 -3.62 -5.62 12.37
C ALA A 45 -4.10 -4.15 12.38
N LEU A 46 -4.66 -3.71 13.51
CA LEU A 46 -5.23 -2.37 13.64
C LEU A 46 -4.13 -1.31 13.59
N GLN A 47 -3.06 -1.51 14.35
CA GLN A 47 -1.91 -0.60 14.33
C GLN A 47 -1.24 -0.56 12.95
N ALA A 48 -1.17 -1.69 12.25
CA ALA A 48 -0.57 -1.77 10.93
C ALA A 48 -1.44 -1.04 9.88
N PHE A 49 -2.76 -1.18 9.97
CA PHE A 49 -3.71 -0.40 9.17
C PHE A 49 -3.57 1.10 9.44
N ASP A 50 -3.56 1.53 10.70
CA ASP A 50 -3.42 2.94 11.08
C ASP A 50 -2.10 3.54 10.57
N SER A 51 -1.02 2.75 10.61
CA SER A 51 0.30 3.16 10.11
C SER A 51 0.29 3.35 8.59
N ALA A 52 -0.34 2.43 7.85
CA ALA A 52 -0.49 2.56 6.40
C ALA A 52 -1.37 3.77 6.04
N LEU A 53 -2.49 3.97 6.74
CA LEU A 53 -3.39 5.10 6.51
C LEU A 53 -2.68 6.43 6.76
N ARG A 54 -1.92 6.52 7.85
CA ARG A 54 -1.10 7.70 8.17
C ARG A 54 -0.09 7.99 7.07
N ILE A 55 0.61 6.99 6.55
CA ILE A 55 1.59 7.19 5.47
C ILE A 55 0.91 7.68 4.18
N LYS A 56 -0.21 7.05 3.78
CA LYS A 56 -0.96 7.44 2.56
C LYS A 56 -1.40 8.91 2.61
N GLY A 57 -1.73 9.44 3.78
CA GLY A 57 -2.11 10.84 3.95
C GLY A 57 -0.95 11.83 4.08
N LEU A 58 0.28 11.38 4.36
CA LEU A 58 1.44 12.26 4.61
C LEU A 58 2.43 12.31 3.44
N ALA A 59 2.50 11.27 2.62
CA ALA A 59 3.55 11.11 1.62
C ALA A 59 3.05 11.40 0.21
N ASP A 60 3.76 12.27 -0.52
CA ASP A 60 3.54 12.42 -1.97
C ASP A 60 4.03 11.20 -2.77
N ILE A 61 5.04 10.49 -2.22
CA ILE A 61 5.66 9.31 -2.81
C ILE A 61 5.85 8.29 -1.70
N VAL A 62 5.30 7.10 -1.87
CA VAL A 62 5.45 5.97 -0.94
C VAL A 62 6.39 4.95 -1.55
N ILE A 63 7.36 4.47 -0.77
CA ILE A 63 8.29 3.40 -1.14
C ILE A 63 8.09 2.24 -0.15
N PRO A 64 7.26 1.24 -0.49
CA PRO A 64 7.08 0.05 0.35
C PRO A 64 8.36 -0.80 0.35
N ILE A 65 8.81 -1.25 1.52
CA ILE A 65 10.10 -1.94 1.66
C ILE A 65 10.13 -3.37 1.09
N HIS A 66 8.97 -3.97 0.79
CA HIS A 66 8.88 -5.31 0.22
C HIS A 66 8.29 -5.30 -1.19
N GLU A 67 8.33 -4.17 -1.88
CA GLU A 67 7.81 -4.06 -3.23
C GLU A 67 8.76 -4.73 -4.25
N PRO A 68 8.32 -5.78 -4.98
CA PRO A 68 9.17 -6.46 -5.96
C PRO A 68 9.71 -5.55 -7.06
N MET A 69 9.00 -4.47 -7.41
CA MET A 69 9.46 -3.54 -8.45
C MET A 69 10.83 -2.89 -8.13
N PHE A 70 11.22 -2.85 -6.85
CA PHE A 70 12.49 -2.26 -6.42
C PHE A 70 13.63 -3.29 -6.26
N GLU A 71 13.37 -4.58 -6.46
CA GLU A 71 14.37 -5.65 -6.24
C GLU A 71 15.69 -5.41 -7.00
N LYS A 72 15.59 -4.85 -8.20
CA LYS A 72 16.74 -4.59 -9.09
C LYS A 72 17.07 -3.10 -9.23
N VAL A 73 16.48 -2.25 -8.38
CA VAL A 73 16.72 -0.80 -8.40
C VAL A 73 17.81 -0.48 -7.39
N GLU A 74 19.01 -0.16 -7.90
CA GLU A 74 20.17 0.10 -7.04
C GLU A 74 20.15 1.49 -6.38
N LYS A 75 19.59 2.50 -7.07
CA LYS A 75 19.53 3.88 -6.57
C LYS A 75 18.31 4.62 -7.10
N ILE A 76 17.91 5.66 -6.36
CA ILE A 76 16.94 6.65 -6.82
C ILE A 76 17.56 7.51 -7.95
N PRO A 77 16.73 8.11 -8.83
CA PRO A 77 17.20 9.08 -9.82
C PRO A 77 17.96 10.27 -9.21
N GLU A 78 18.81 10.92 -10.01
CA GLU A 78 19.50 12.17 -9.65
C GLU A 78 18.56 13.38 -9.61
#